data_AF-A0A971FTR3-F1
#
_entry.id   AF-A0A971FTR3-F1
#
_cell.length_a   1.000
_cell.length_b   1.000
_cell.length_c   1.000
_cell.angle_alpha   90.00
_cell.angle_beta   90.00
_cell.angle_gamma   90.00
#
_symmetry.space_group_name_H-M   'P 1'
#
loop_
_entity.id
_entity.type
_entity.pdbx_description
1 polymer ?
#
loop_
_entity_poly.entity_id
_entity_poly.type
_entity_poly.pdbx_seq_one_letter_code
_entity_poly.pdbx_strand_id
1 'polypeptide(L)'
;DYADAWCNKGLILYYTSEFEKAGAAFDEAVHLAPDHVTAWVGRGNTFSQLCVFDEALHCYDQALLLDPRSADACHGKALLYRIMGLEEDVIKWQERALQLDPEIEEI
;
A
#
# COMPACT_ATOMS: atom_id res chain seq x y z
N ASP A 1 9.40 5.39 -16.91
CA ASP A 1 8.20 5.13 -17.73
C ASP A 1 7.09 6.11 -17.34
N TYR A 2 6.03 6.26 -18.15
CA TYR A 2 4.85 7.05 -17.79
C TYR A 2 4.18 6.53 -16.51
N ALA A 3 4.22 5.22 -16.26
CA ALA A 3 3.73 4.63 -15.01
C ALA A 3 4.49 5.15 -13.78
N ASP A 4 5.83 5.19 -13.83
CA ASP A 4 6.65 5.74 -12.72
C ASP A 4 6.32 7.21 -12.45
N ALA A 5 6.07 7.99 -13.51
CA ALA A 5 5.71 9.40 -13.38
C ALA A 5 4.35 9.58 -12.67
N TRP A 6 3.36 8.75 -13.02
CA TRP A 6 2.07 8.72 -12.34
C TRP A 6 2.18 8.22 -10.89
N CYS A 7 2.98 7.19 -10.64
CA CYS A 7 3.26 6.69 -9.29
C CYS A 7 3.91 7.79 -8.42
N ASN A 8 4.93 8.48 -8.93
CA ASN A 8 5.59 9.57 -8.23
C ASN A 8 4.64 10.74 -7.96
N LYS A 9 3.76 11.07 -8.91
CA LYS A 9 2.70 12.06 -8.70
C LYS A 9 1.74 11.63 -7.60
N GLY A 10 1.32 10.35 -7.59
CA GLY A 10 0.48 9.77 -6.55
C GLY A 10 1.12 9.87 -5.17
N LEU A 11 2.42 9.56 -5.06
CA LEU A 11 3.18 9.69 -3.81
C LEU A 11 3.22 11.14 -3.31
N ILE A 12 3.51 12.09 -4.19
CA ILE A 12 3.52 13.53 -3.82
C ILE A 12 2.14 13.94 -3.28
N LEU A 13 1.07 13.59 -4.00
CA LEU A 13 -0.30 13.89 -3.60
C LEU A 13 -0.70 13.22 -2.27
N TYR A 14 -0.24 11.99 -2.05
CA TYR A 14 -0.45 11.26 -0.80
C TYR A 14 0.22 11.99 0.37
N TYR A 15 1.48 12.40 0.22
CA TYR A 15 2.21 13.12 1.26
C TYR A 15 1.71 14.56 1.49
N THR A 16 0.96 15.13 0.54
CA THR A 16 0.23 16.40 0.73
C THR A 16 -1.23 16.19 1.18
N SER A 17 -1.61 14.96 1.54
CA SER A 17 -2.95 14.57 2.00
C SER A 17 -4.08 14.82 0.99
N GLU A 18 -3.76 14.92 -0.30
CA GLU A 18 -4.73 15.03 -1.39
C GLU A 18 -5.17 13.64 -1.87
N PHE A 19 -5.77 12.86 -0.96
CA PHE A 19 -5.97 11.41 -1.13
C PHE A 19 -6.82 11.03 -2.35
N GLU A 20 -7.90 11.76 -2.67
CA GLU A 20 -8.71 11.47 -3.86
C GLU A 20 -7.91 11.63 -5.16
N LYS A 21 -7.03 12.64 -5.21
CA LYS A 21 -6.14 12.86 -6.36
C LYS A 21 -5.00 11.84 -6.40
N ALA A 22 -4.48 11.46 -5.23
CA ALA A 22 -3.48 10.40 -5.12
C ALA A 22 -4.02 9.08 -5.67
N GLY A 23 -5.26 8.73 -5.31
CA GLY A 23 -5.96 7.53 -5.80
C GLY A 23 -6.05 7.52 -7.32
N ALA A 24 -6.51 8.62 -7.93
CA ALA A 24 -6.56 8.74 -9.38
C ALA A 24 -5.18 8.63 -10.06
N ALA A 25 -4.13 9.15 -9.44
CA ALA A 25 -2.77 9.04 -9.98
C ALA A 25 -2.22 7.60 -9.88
N PHE A 26 -2.50 6.90 -8.77
CA PHE A 26 -2.12 5.50 -8.63
C PHE A 26 -2.97 4.57 -9.54
N ASP A 27 -4.24 4.88 -9.77
CA ASP A 27 -5.09 4.18 -10.73
C ASP A 27 -4.48 4.22 -12.14
N GLU A 28 -4.04 5.39 -12.60
CA GLU A 28 -3.35 5.55 -13.89
C GLU A 28 -2.01 4.79 -13.93
N ALA A 29 -1.23 4.82 -12.84
CA ALA A 29 0.03 4.07 -12.77
C ALA A 29 -0.20 2.56 -12.89
N VAL A 30 -1.19 2.01 -12.17
CA VAL A 30 -1.57 0.60 -12.23
C VAL A 30 -2.20 0.24 -13.58
N HIS A 31 -2.97 1.14 -14.21
CA HIS A 31 -3.53 0.91 -15.54
C HIS A 31 -2.43 0.76 -16.60
N LEU A 32 -1.41 1.62 -16.54
CA LEU A 32 -0.27 1.60 -17.46
C LEU A 32 0.69 0.44 -17.20
N ALA A 33 0.91 0.10 -15.92
CA ALA A 33 1.76 -0.99 -15.50
C ALA A 33 1.09 -1.78 -14.37
N PRO A 34 0.29 -2.81 -14.71
CA PRO A 34 -0.44 -3.62 -13.72
C PRO A 34 0.48 -4.40 -12.77
N ASP A 35 1.75 -4.57 -13.12
CA ASP A 35 2.79 -5.22 -12.32
C ASP A 35 3.59 -4.24 -11.44
N HIS A 36 3.22 -2.96 -11.39
CA HIS A 36 3.93 -1.94 -10.63
C HIS A 36 3.60 -2.02 -9.13
N VAL A 37 4.40 -2.81 -8.39
CA VAL A 37 4.22 -3.07 -6.94
C VAL A 37 4.06 -1.78 -6.11
N THR A 38 4.94 -0.79 -6.29
CA THR A 38 4.86 0.47 -5.52
C THR A 38 3.57 1.25 -5.76
N ALA A 39 3.03 1.21 -6.99
CA ALA A 39 1.78 1.89 -7.30
C ALA A 39 0.60 1.20 -6.60
N TRP A 40 0.58 -0.13 -6.54
CA TRP A 40 -0.39 -0.90 -5.76
C TRP A 40 -0.32 -0.59 -4.25
N VAL A 41 0.89 -0.54 -3.68
CA VAL A 41 1.08 -0.15 -2.28
C VAL A 41 0.58 1.28 -2.02
N GLY A 42 0.97 2.24 -2.86
CA GLY A 42 0.52 3.64 -2.73
C GLY A 42 -1.00 3.80 -2.85
N ARG A 43 -1.62 3.02 -3.74
CA ARG A 43 -3.07 2.94 -3.89
C ARG A 43 -3.74 2.36 -2.64
N GLY A 44 -3.20 1.28 -2.07
CA GLY A 44 -3.67 0.69 -0.82
C GLY A 44 -3.57 1.66 0.35
N ASN A 45 -2.44 2.36 0.49
CA ASN A 45 -2.24 3.39 1.51
C ASN A 45 -3.29 4.49 1.37
N THR A 46 -3.58 4.92 0.15
CA THR A 46 -4.57 5.95 -0.15
C THR A 46 -5.98 5.51 0.24
N PHE A 47 -6.40 4.30 -0.15
CA PHE A 47 -7.71 3.76 0.26
C PHE A 47 -7.82 3.59 1.78
N SER A 48 -6.73 3.22 2.45
CA SER A 48 -6.68 3.15 3.91
C SER A 48 -6.95 4.53 4.55
N GLN A 49 -6.38 5.61 4.01
CA GLN A 49 -6.62 6.98 4.49
C GLN A 49 -8.07 7.45 4.22
N LEU A 50 -8.67 6.96 3.14
CA LEU A 50 -10.06 7.22 2.79
C LEU A 50 -11.07 6.31 3.51
N CYS A 51 -10.61 5.46 4.43
CA CYS A 51 -11.42 4.46 5.15
C CYS A 51 -12.15 3.45 4.24
N VAL A 52 -11.60 3.21 3.05
CA VAL A 52 -12.12 2.25 2.06
C VAL A 52 -11.33 0.94 2.22
N PHE A 53 -11.63 0.20 3.29
CA PHE A 53 -10.75 -0.86 3.79
C PHE A 53 -10.67 -2.11 2.90
N ASP A 54 -11.76 -2.51 2.25
CA ASP A 54 -11.78 -3.69 1.38
C ASP A 54 -10.88 -3.48 0.16
N GLU A 55 -10.96 -2.30 -0.46
CA GLU A 55 -10.14 -1.89 -1.60
C GLU A 55 -8.67 -1.70 -1.20
N ALA A 56 -8.40 -1.18 0.01
CA ALA A 56 -7.05 -1.09 0.54
C ALA A 56 -6.42 -2.49 0.69
N LEU A 57 -7.15 -3.43 1.29
CA LEU A 57 -6.71 -4.81 1.47
C LEU A 57 -6.45 -5.49 0.13
N HIS A 58 -7.36 -5.32 -0.84
CA HIS A 58 -7.18 -5.83 -2.20
C HIS A 58 -5.90 -5.31 -2.85
N CYS A 59 -5.59 -4.02 -2.70
CA CYS A 59 -4.38 -3.42 -3.27
C CYS A 59 -3.11 -4.02 -2.66
N TYR A 60 -3.05 -4.20 -1.34
CA TYR A 60 -1.91 -4.85 -0.71
C TYR A 60 -1.78 -6.33 -1.11
N ASP A 61 -2.89 -7.04 -1.27
CA ASP A 61 -2.89 -8.42 -1.75
C ASP A 61 -2.38 -8.52 -3.19
N GLN A 62 -2.73 -7.57 -4.07
CA GLN A 62 -2.14 -7.49 -5.41
C GLN A 62 -0.64 -7.21 -5.36
N ALA A 63 -0.20 -6.26 -4.51
CA ALA A 63 1.22 -5.98 -4.34
C ALA A 63 2.00 -7.24 -3.87
N LEU A 64 1.45 -8.00 -2.92
CA LEU A 64 2.05 -9.24 -2.42
C LEU A 64 1.96 -10.42 -3.39
N LEU A 65 0.98 -10.42 -4.29
CA LEU A 65 0.90 -11.40 -5.38
C LEU A 65 2.02 -11.17 -6.40
N LEU A 66 2.29 -9.90 -6.72
CA LEU A 66 3.35 -9.48 -7.64
C LEU A 66 4.75 -9.63 -7.02
N ASP A 67 4.90 -9.19 -5.77
CA ASP A 67 6.11 -9.33 -4.98
C ASP A 67 5.79 -9.83 -3.55
N PRO A 68 5.89 -11.15 -3.31
CA PRO A 68 5.68 -11.74 -1.99
C PRO A 68 6.65 -11.25 -0.92
N ARG A 69 7.72 -10.53 -1.29
CA ARG A 69 8.75 -9.99 -0.40
C ARG A 69 8.63 -8.47 -0.21
N SER A 70 7.55 -7.85 -0.66
CA SER A 70 7.29 -6.43 -0.38
C SER A 70 7.04 -6.21 1.12
N ALA A 71 8.03 -5.66 1.82
CA ALA A 71 7.92 -5.27 3.22
C ALA A 71 6.85 -4.18 3.42
N ASP A 72 6.81 -3.19 2.52
CA ASP A 72 5.83 -2.10 2.54
C ASP A 72 4.38 -2.62 2.44
N ALA A 73 4.12 -3.60 1.57
CA ALA A 73 2.79 -4.19 1.46
C ALA A 73 2.40 -4.99 2.72
N CYS A 74 3.35 -5.70 3.34
CA CYS A 74 3.13 -6.38 4.62
C CYS A 74 2.81 -5.38 5.74
N HIS A 75 3.59 -4.30 5.83
CA HIS A 75 3.39 -3.24 6.81
C HIS A 75 2.06 -2.51 6.60
N GLY A 76 1.70 -2.21 5.35
CA GLY A 76 0.41 -1.63 4.98
C GLY A 76 -0.78 -2.49 5.41
N LYS A 77 -0.70 -3.82 5.25
CA LYS A 77 -1.72 -4.75 5.80
C LYS A 77 -1.76 -4.71 7.32
N ALA A 78 -0.62 -4.75 7.99
CA ALA A 78 -0.57 -4.72 9.45
C ALA A 78 -1.22 -3.44 10.01
N LEU A 79 -0.91 -2.28 9.42
CA LEU A 79 -1.56 -1.00 9.74
C LEU A 79 -3.07 -1.03 9.50
N LEU A 80 -3.52 -1.59 8.39
CA LEU A 80 -4.95 -1.71 8.07
C LEU A 80 -5.68 -2.59 9.09
N TYR A 81 -5.12 -3.75 9.43
CA TYR A 81 -5.69 -4.64 10.46
C TYR A 81 -5.71 -4.00 11.84
N ARG A 82 -4.73 -3.15 12.16
CA ARG A 82 -4.71 -2.36 13.41
C ARG A 82 -5.88 -1.39 13.45
N ILE A 83 -6.17 -0.72 12.34
CA ILE A 83 -7.35 0.17 12.22
C ILE A 83 -8.65 -0.63 12.35
N MET A 84 -8.70 -1.85 11.82
CA MET A 84 -9.87 -2.74 11.91
C MET A 84 -10.04 -3.43 13.27
N GLY A 85 -9.04 -3.36 14.17
CA GLY A 85 -9.06 -4.02 15.48
C GLY A 85 -8.81 -5.54 15.44
N LEU A 86 -8.15 -6.04 14.39
CA LEU A 86 -7.87 -7.47 14.18
C LEU A 86 -6.44 -7.82 14.61
N GLU A 87 -6.21 -7.92 15.93
CA GLU A 87 -4.87 -8.05 16.53
C GLU A 87 -4.05 -9.24 16.02
N GLU A 88 -4.67 -10.40 15.79
CA GLU A 88 -3.96 -11.61 15.31
C GLU A 88 -3.31 -11.38 13.94
N ASP A 89 -4.00 -10.68 13.03
CA ASP A 89 -3.48 -10.37 11.71
C ASP A 89 -2.41 -9.25 11.77
N VAL A 90 -2.51 -8.29 12.71
CA VAL A 90 -1.48 -7.26 12.91
C VAL A 90 -0.13 -7.92 13.20
N ILE A 91 -0.08 -8.78 14.22
CA ILE A 91 1.16 -9.45 14.64
C ILE A 91 1.76 -10.22 13.46
N LYS A 92 0.94 -11.05 12.81
CA LYS A 92 1.36 -11.88 11.68
C LYS A 92 1.99 -11.06 10.55
N TRP A 93 1.36 -9.95 10.15
CA TRP A 93 1.83 -9.15 9.02
C TRP A 93 2.99 -8.22 9.40
N GLN A 94 3.02 -7.71 10.62
CA GLN A 94 4.13 -6.89 11.13
C GLN A 94 5.41 -7.74 11.31
N GLU A 95 5.31 -8.94 11.89
CA GLU A 95 6.46 -9.85 12.01
C GLU A 95 7.05 -10.16 10.63
N ARG A 96 6.19 -10.38 9.63
CA ARG A 96 6.64 -10.61 8.25
C ARG A 96 7.30 -9.36 7.66
N ALA A 97 6.77 -8.16 7.90
CA ALA A 97 7.37 -6.91 7.43
C ALA A 97 8.78 -6.74 8.01
N LEU A 98 8.94 -6.90 9.33
CA LEU A 98 10.23 -6.78 10.03
C LEU A 98 11.26 -7.85 9.63
N GLN A 99 10.81 -9.06 9.26
CA GLN A 99 11.69 -10.10 8.71
C GLN A 99 12.24 -9.73 7.32
N LEU A 100 11.45 -9.00 6.52
CA LEU A 100 11.83 -8.57 5.18
C LEU A 100 12.67 -7.29 5.23
N ASP A 101 12.32 -6.37 6.12
CA ASP A 101 13.02 -5.11 6.37
C ASP A 101 12.99 -4.76 7.87
N PRO A 102 14.10 -4.96 8.60
CA PRO A 102 14.21 -4.64 10.02
C PRO A 102 14.15 -3.14 10.35
N GLU A 103 14.19 -2.24 9.37
CA GLU A 103 14.10 -0.78 9.59
C GLU A 103 12.65 -0.27 9.60
N ILE A 104 11.67 -1.13 9.28
CA ILE A 104 10.24 -0.80 9.36
C ILE A 104 9.87 -0.41 10.80
N GLU A 105 9.08 0.66 10.95
CA GLU A 105 8.59 1.11 12.25
C GLU A 105 7.64 0.08 12.88
N GLU A 106 7.82 -0.17 14.19
CA GLU A 106 6.89 -0.98 14.98
C GLU A 106 5.60 -0.21 15.28
N ILE A 107 4.47 -0.90 15.20
CA ILE A 107 3.11 -0.31 15.24
C ILE A 107 2.23 -0.92 16.32
#